data_AF-E1ZZG2-F1
#
_entry.id   AF-E1ZZG2-F1
#
_cell.length_a   1.000
_cell.length_b   1.000
_cell.length_c   1.000
_cell.angle_alpha   90.00
_cell.angle_beta   90.00
_cell.angle_gamma   90.00
#
_symmetry.space_group_name_H-M   'P 1'
#
loop_
_entity.id
_entity.type
_entity.pdbx_description
1 polymer ?
#
loop_
_entity_poly.entity_id
_entity_poly.type
_entity_poly.pdbx_seq_one_letter_code
_entity_poly.pdbx_strand_id
1 'polypeptide(L)' 'MWIQLDGAPPHFARIVRQHLNQNYRDRWIGRTGRGDFGVRWPPRSPDMTSPDFYLWGYLK' A
#
# COMPACT_ATOMS: atom_id res chain seq x y z
N MET A 1 -7.37 11.33 -2.60
CA MET A 1 -6.06 11.02 -2.03
C MET A 1 -5.79 9.54 -2.20
N TRP A 2 -4.62 9.19 -2.73
CA TRP A 2 -4.15 7.80 -2.86
C TRP A 2 -3.27 7.44 -1.67
N ILE A 3 -3.38 6.21 -1.18
CA ILE A 3 -2.48 5.64 -0.17
C ILE A 3 -1.73 4.46 -0.78
N GLN A 4 -0.45 4.34 -0.48
CA GLN A 4 0.37 3.20 -0.88
C GLN A 4 1.00 2.59 0.37
N LEU A 5 0.87 1.27 0.51
CA LEU A 5 1.43 0.49 1.60
C LEU A 5 2.43 -0.54 1.06
N ASP A 6 3.45 -0.87 1.85
CA ASP A 6 4.53 -1.82 1.55
C ASP A 6 4.07 -3.29 1.41
N GLY A 7 2.81 -3.58 1.77
CA GLY A 7 2.25 -4.92 1.74
C GLY A 7 2.72 -5.83 2.87
N ALA A 8 3.27 -5.29 3.96
CA ALA A 8 3.57 -6.05 5.17
C ALA A 8 2.32 -6.76 5.71
N PRO A 9 2.44 -7.93 6.39
CA PRO A 9 1.29 -8.69 6.87
C PRO A 9 0.26 -7.88 7.69
N PRO A 10 0.67 -6.95 8.59
CA PRO A 10 -0.28 -6.10 9.32
C PRO A 10 -1.07 -5.18 8.38
N HIS A 11 -0.40 -4.59 7.40
CA HIS A 11 -0.98 -3.65 6.43
C HIS A 11 -1.93 -4.32 5.42
N PHE A 12 -1.90 -5.65 5.34
CA PHE A 12 -2.77 -6.43 4.46
C PHE A 12 -3.92 -7.15 5.19
N ALA A 13 -4.02 -6.98 6.51
CA ALA A 13 -5.12 -7.54 7.31
C ALA A 13 -6.50 -7.11 6.77
N ARG A 14 -7.50 -7.99 6.92
CA ARG A 14 -8.86 -7.72 6.40
C ARG A 14 -9.45 -6.41 6.94
N ILE A 15 -9.23 -6.14 8.23
CA ILE A 15 -9.70 -4.92 8.88
C ILE A 15 -9.08 -3.65 8.27
N VAL A 16 -7.77 -3.70 7.97
CA VAL A 16 -7.05 -2.59 7.33
C VAL A 16 -7.61 -2.33 5.94
N ARG A 17 -7.81 -3.39 5.14
CA ARG A 17 -8.39 -3.25 3.79
C ARG A 17 -9.81 -2.69 3.82
N GLN A 18 -10.64 -3.12 4.76
CA GLN A 18 -12.00 -2.58 4.92
C GLN A 18 -11.98 -1.10 5.31
N HIS A 19 -11.09 -0.72 6.22
CA HIS A 19 -10.87 0.68 6.58
C HIS A 19 -10.41 1.51 5.38
N LEU A 20 -9.49 0.98 4.57
CA LEU A 20 -8.96 1.67 3.39
C LEU A 20 -10.04 1.85 2.31
N ASN A 21 -10.87 0.85 2.06
CA ASN A 21 -11.97 0.96 1.11
C ASN A 21 -12.95 2.07 1.51
N GLN A 22 -13.34 2.11 2.79
CA GLN A 22 -14.29 3.10 3.32
C GLN A 22 -13.74 4.53 3.27
N ASN A 23 -12.49 4.73 3.69
CA ASN A 23 -11.93 6.06 3.87
C ASN A 23 -11.28 6.62 2.59
N TYR A 24 -10.75 5.75 1.73
CA TYR A 24 -10.01 6.16 0.54
C TYR A 24 -10.77 5.91 -0.76
N ARG A 25 -12.00 5.37 -0.71
CA ARG A 25 -12.84 5.05 -1.89
C ARG A 25 -12.08 4.15 -2.87
N ASP A 26 -11.51 3.08 -2.34
CA ASP A 26 -10.74 2.08 -3.10
C ASP A 26 -9.46 2.61 -3.78
N ARG A 27 -9.06 3.84 -3.46
CA ARG A 27 -7.79 4.46 -3.93
C ARG A 27 -6.63 4.14 -2.99
N TRP A 28 -6.33 2.85 -2.88
CA TRP A 28 -5.14 2.40 -2.18
C TRP A 28 -4.41 1.30 -2.95
N ILE A 29 -3.10 1.19 -2.72
CA ILE A 29 -2.19 0.30 -3.41
C ILE A 29 -1.58 -0.67 -2.39
N GLY A 30 -1.59 -1.97 -2.70
CA GLY A 30 -1.06 -3.00 -1.79
C GLY A 30 -0.92 -4.38 -2.43
N ARG A 31 -0.65 -5.39 -1.58
CA ARG A 31 -0.16 -6.72 -1.99
C ARG A 31 -1.10 -7.55 -2.87
N THR A 32 -2.41 -7.30 -2.82
CA THR A 32 -3.38 -7.90 -3.77
C THR A 32 -4.37 -6.82 -4.20
N GLY A 33 -4.40 -6.53 -5.49
CA GLY A 33 -5.59 -5.99 -6.14
C GLY A 33 -6.42 -7.19 -6.56
N ARG A 34 -7.59 -7.39 -5.95
CA ARG A 34 -8.57 -8.33 -6.49
C ARG A 34 -9.51 -7.50 -7.34
N GLY A 35 -9.32 -7.54 -8.66
CA GLY A 35 -10.26 -7.19 -9.73
C GLY A 35 -10.91 -5.80 -9.70
N ASP A 36 -11.49 -5.43 -8.57
CA ASP A 36 -12.39 -4.31 -8.37
C ASP A 36 -11.91 -3.37 -7.24
N PHE A 37 -10.93 -3.78 -6.42
CA PHE A 37 -10.44 -3.00 -5.26
C PHE A 37 -8.91 -2.96 -5.18
N GLY A 38 -8.35 -1.74 -5.31
CA GLY A 38 -6.93 -1.43 -5.12
C GLY A 38 -6.00 -1.91 -6.25
N VAL A 39 -4.92 -1.17 -6.49
CA VAL A 39 -3.91 -1.51 -7.51
C VAL A 39 -2.99 -2.61 -6.97
N ARG A 40 -2.76 -3.66 -7.77
CA ARG A 40 -1.88 -4.78 -7.41
C ARG A 40 -0.42 -4.33 -7.38
N TRP A 41 0.24 -4.58 -6.26
CA TRP A 41 1.64 -4.26 -6.06
C TRP A 41 2.49 -5.52 -5.90
N PRO A 42 3.67 -5.59 -6.56
CA PRO A 42 4.59 -6.69 -6.35
C PRO A 42 5.11 -6.71 -4.89
N PRO A 43 5.22 -7.88 -4.26
CA PRO A 43 5.80 -7.99 -2.93
C PRO A 43 7.29 -7.65 -2.96
N ARG A 44 7.77 -6.92 -1.94
CA ARG A 44 9.19 -6.54 -1.74
C ARG A 44 9.77 -5.60 -2.81
N SER A 45 9.04 -4.54 -3.16
CA SER A 45 9.52 -3.45 -4.04
C SER A 45 9.72 -2.14 -3.28
N PRO A 46 10.79 -2.02 -2.44
CA PRO A 46 11.12 -0.81 -1.70
C PRO A 46 11.55 0.35 -2.62
N ASP A 47 12.00 0.04 -3.82
CA ASP A 47 12.31 1.00 -4.88
C ASP A 47 11.08 1.76 -5.38
N MET A 48 9.87 1.27 -5.09
CA MET A 48 8.64 1.81 -5.63
C MET A 48 7.74 2.45 -4.55
N THR A 49 8.08 2.36 -3.26
CA THR A 49 7.40 3.08 -2.16
C THR A 49 8.13 4.38 -1.86
N SER A 50 7.41 5.51 -1.84
CA SER A 50 8.02 6.84 -1.64
C SER A 50 8.88 6.94 -0.36
N PRO A 51 8.48 6.36 0.79
CA PRO A 51 9.33 6.34 1.97
C PRO A 51 10.62 5.53 1.81
N ASP A 52 10.54 4.32 1.24
CA ASP A 52 11.70 3.43 1.10
C ASP A 52 12.66 3.86 -0.01
N PHE A 53 12.14 4.45 -1.09
CA PHE A 53 12.94 4.96 -2.19
C PHE A 53 13.70 6.23 -1.84
N TYR A 54 13.06 7.18 -1.14
CA TYR A 54 13.61 8.51 -0.92
C TYR A 54 13.79 8.86 0.56
N LEU A 55 12.70 8.85 1.34
CA LEU A 55 12.70 9.39 2.70
C LEU A 55 13.70 8.69 3.63
N TRP A 56 13.70 7.36 3.67
CA TRP A 56 14.60 6.58 4.54
C TRP A 56 16.06 6.54 4.05
N GLY A 57 16.30 6.91 2.79
CA GLY A 57 17.64 7.15 2.27
C GLY A 57 18.17 8.53 2.70
N TYR A 58 17.30 9.54 2.63
CA TYR A 58 17.62 10.92 2.99
C TYR A 58 17.79 11.13 4.51
N LEU A 59 17.02 10.42 5.33
CA LEU A 59 17.04 10.57 6.79
C LEU A 59 18.22 9.87 7.49
N LYS A 60 19.06 9.12 6.76
CA LYS A 60 20.29 8.55 7.33
C LYS A 60 21.36 9.63 7.49
#